data_AF-A0A7V6I251-F1
#
_entry.id   AF-A0A7V6I251-F1
#
_cell.length_a   1.000
_cell.length_b   1.000
_cell.length_c   1.000
_cell.angle_alpha   90.00
_cell.angle_beta   90.00
_cell.angle_gamma   90.00
#
_symmetry.space_group_name_H-M   'P 1'
#
loop_
_entity.id
_entity.type
_entity.pdbx_description
1 polymer ?
#
loop_
_entity_poly.entity_id
_entity_poly.type
_entity_poly.pdbx_seq_one_letter_code
_entity_poly.pdbx_strand_id
1 'polypeptide(L)' 'IKEGRKAKNDFEISAKLTEIMLLGNIAVFAQSINDSLEYDAENMRFTNVPEANDFLHYEYRKGWEQYLEV' A
#
# COMPACT_ATOMS: atom_id res chain seq x y z
N ILE A 1 2.01 4.89 24.00
CA ILE A 1 1.84 6.35 24.18
C ILE A 1 1.78 6.62 25.69
N LYS A 2 2.78 7.27 26.29
CA LYS A 2 2.90 7.42 27.76
C LYS A 2 2.37 8.74 28.33
N GLU A 3 2.32 9.81 27.51
CA GLU A 3 2.00 11.17 28.00
C GLU A 3 0.58 11.65 27.66
N GLY A 4 -0.32 10.77 27.19
CA GLY A 4 -1.72 11.11 26.90
C GLY A 4 -1.96 12.13 25.76
N ARG A 5 -0.90 12.67 25.17
CA ARG A 5 -0.96 13.60 24.03
C ARG A 5 -0.87 12.89 22.69
N LYS A 6 -1.49 13.49 21.66
CA LYS A 6 -1.40 13.01 20.28
C LYS A 6 0.06 12.91 19.84
N ALA A 7 0.43 11.77 19.27
CA ALA A 7 1.76 11.60 18.70
C ALA A 7 1.94 12.57 17.51
N LYS A 8 3.16 13.07 17.30
CA LYS A 8 3.45 13.91 16.13
C LYS A 8 3.21 13.17 14.81
N ASN A 9 3.46 11.87 14.82
CA ASN A 9 3.24 10.96 13.70
C ASN A 9 2.23 9.91 14.17
N ASP A 10 1.00 10.34 14.39
CA ASP A 10 -0.09 9.40 14.68
C ASP A 10 -0.49 8.62 13.42
N PHE A 11 -1.50 7.76 13.50
CA PHE A 11 -1.90 6.94 12.37
C PHE A 11 -2.51 7.73 11.21
N GLU A 12 -3.17 8.86 11.47
CA GLU A 12 -3.70 9.73 10.41
C GLU A 12 -2.61 10.24 9.46
N ILE A 13 -1.42 10.51 10.00
CA ILE A 13 -0.26 10.96 9.22
C ILE A 13 0.59 9.77 8.76
N SER A 14 0.93 8.88 9.68
CA SER A 14 1.87 7.79 9.42
C SER A 14 1.33 6.81 8.40
N ALA A 15 0.02 6.50 8.41
CA ALA A 15 -0.57 5.58 7.43
C ALA A 15 -0.41 6.12 6.00
N LYS A 16 -0.74 7.40 5.78
CA LYS A 16 -0.60 8.06 4.46
C LYS A 16 0.85 8.13 4.01
N LEU A 17 1.76 8.46 4.92
CA LEU A 17 3.18 8.50 4.60
C LEU A 17 3.69 7.11 4.20
N THR A 18 3.35 6.07 4.96
CA THR A 18 3.71 4.69 4.64
C THR A 18 3.16 4.28 3.28
N GLU A 19 1.89 4.59 2.99
CA GLU A 19 1.27 4.32 1.70
C GLU A 19 2.06 4.95 0.54
N ILE A 20 2.40 6.24 0.63
CA ILE A 20 3.19 6.93 -0.41
C ILE A 20 4.56 6.26 -0.62
N MET A 21 5.24 5.85 0.46
CA MET A 21 6.53 5.16 0.36
C MET A 21 6.38 3.79 -0.33
N LEU A 22 5.31 3.05 -0.06
CA LEU A 22 5.04 1.76 -0.70
C LEU A 22 4.69 1.91 -2.18
N LEU A 23 3.91 2.92 -2.55
CA LEU A 23 3.61 3.25 -3.95
C LEU A 23 4.90 3.59 -4.72
N GLY A 24 5.86 4.25 -4.09
CA GLY A 24 7.19 4.49 -4.65
C GLY A 24 7.94 3.20 -4.99
N ASN A 25 7.87 2.19 -4.11
CA ASN A 25 8.44 0.87 -4.40
C ASN A 25 7.72 0.20 -5.57
N ILE A 26 6.39 0.27 -5.62
CA ILE A 26 5.61 -0.31 -6.73
C ILE A 26 5.97 0.35 -8.06
N ALA A 27 6.14 1.67 -8.10
CA ALA A 27 6.58 2.36 -9.32
C ALA A 27 7.93 1.83 -9.84
N VAL A 28 8.86 1.49 -8.94
CA VAL A 28 10.15 0.87 -9.32
C VAL A 28 9.95 -0.57 -9.80
N PHE A 29 9.11 -1.37 -9.15
CA PHE A 29 8.80 -2.73 -9.59
C PHE A 29 8.12 -2.77 -10.97
N ALA A 30 7.18 -1.85 -11.19
CA ALA A 30 6.40 -1.73 -12.41
C ALA A 30 7.11 -0.95 -13.53
N GLN A 31 8.36 -0.50 -13.32
CA GLN A 31 9.05 0.40 -14.26
C GLN A 31 9.13 -0.14 -15.70
N SER A 32 9.10 -1.45 -15.90
CA SER A 32 9.12 -2.09 -17.23
C SER A 32 7.83 -1.91 -18.03
N ILE A 33 6.72 -1.55 -17.38
CA ILE A 33 5.43 -1.26 -18.04
C ILE A 33 5.53 0.02 -18.87
N ASN A 34 6.51 0.90 -18.56
CA ASN A 34 6.81 2.13 -19.28
C ASN A 34 5.58 3.06 -19.41
N ASP A 35 4.81 3.15 -18.33
CA ASP A 35 3.67 4.06 -18.18
C ASP A 35 3.67 4.66 -16.78
N SER A 36 3.01 5.81 -16.63
CA SER A 36 2.71 6.38 -15.32
C SER A 36 1.63 5.56 -14.61
N LEU A 37 1.68 5.44 -13.29
CA LEU A 37 0.64 4.76 -12.53
C LEU A 37 -0.31 5.78 -11.91
N GLU A 38 -1.61 5.65 -12.23
CA GLU A 38 -2.68 6.42 -11.61
C GLU A 38 -3.26 5.60 -10.45
N TYR A 39 -3.21 6.15 -9.24
CA TYR A 39 -3.60 5.46 -8.01
C TYR A 39 -4.81 6.14 -7.36
N ASP A 40 -5.87 5.35 -7.16
CA ASP A 40 -7.08 5.69 -6.42
C ASP A 40 -6.89 5.30 -4.95
N ALA A 41 -6.52 6.27 -4.12
CA ALA A 41 -6.24 6.05 -2.70
C ALA A 41 -7.49 5.73 -1.87
N GLU A 42 -8.69 6.11 -2.34
CA GLU A 42 -9.94 5.80 -1.62
C GLU A 42 -10.28 4.31 -1.75
N ASN A 43 -10.05 3.75 -2.94
CA ASN A 43 -10.29 2.33 -3.21
C ASN A 43 -9.02 1.46 -3.14
N MET A 44 -7.87 2.06 -2.85
CA MET A 44 -6.54 1.43 -2.80
C MET A 44 -6.21 0.56 -4.03
N ARG A 45 -6.32 1.15 -5.24
CA ARG A 45 -6.03 0.44 -6.50
C ARG A 45 -5.46 1.34 -7.58
N PHE A 46 -4.71 0.77 -8.52
CA PHE A 46 -4.33 1.43 -9.76
C PHE A 46 -5.48 1.37 -10.78
N THR A 47 -5.79 2.49 -11.42
CA THR A 47 -6.94 2.63 -12.32
C THR A 47 -6.60 2.42 -13.79
N ASN A 48 -5.35 2.68 -14.19
CA ASN A 48 -4.92 2.68 -15.58
C ASN A 48 -4.09 1.45 -15.98
N VAL A 49 -3.39 0.83 -15.02
CA VAL A 49 -2.57 -0.37 -15.24
C VAL A 49 -3.04 -1.48 -14.30
N PRO A 50 -3.94 -2.38 -14.74
CA PRO A 50 -4.48 -3.44 -13.90
C PRO A 50 -3.41 -4.36 -13.31
N GLU A 51 -2.35 -4.69 -14.07
CA GLU A 51 -1.26 -5.57 -13.64
C GLU A 51 -0.44 -4.97 -12.48
N ALA A 52 -0.45 -3.64 -12.31
CA ALA A 52 0.22 -2.99 -11.19
C ALA A 52 -0.45 -3.32 -9.84
N ASN A 53 -1.74 -3.70 -9.84
CA ASN A 53 -2.44 -4.12 -8.64
C ASN A 53 -1.90 -5.44 -8.07
N ASP A 54 -1.25 -6.27 -8.88
CA ASP A 54 -0.61 -7.51 -8.42
C ASP A 54 0.58 -7.22 -7.48
N PHE A 55 1.08 -5.99 -7.44
CA PHE A 55 2.14 -5.57 -6.51
C PHE A 55 1.60 -5.00 -5.18
N LEU A 56 0.29 -4.73 -5.07
CA LEU A 56 -0.32 -4.21 -3.84
C LEU A 56 -0.45 -5.29 -2.76
N HIS A 57 -0.56 -6.55 -3.17
CA HIS A 57 -0.67 -7.69 -2.29
C HIS A 57 0.25 -8.82 -2.74
N TYR A 58 0.61 -9.69 -1.80
CA TYR A 58 1.36 -10.91 -2.09
C TYR A 58 0.57 -12.12 -1.60
N GLU A 59 0.75 -13.25 -2.26
CA GLU A 59 0.21 -14.51 -1.77
C GLU A 59 0.91 -14.89 -0.47
N TYR A 60 0.14 -14.94 0.61
CA TYR A 60 0.63 -15.42 1.89
C TYR A 60 0.96 -16.92 1.81
N ARG A 61 1.92 -17.35 2.64
CA ARG A 61 2.33 -18.75 2.73
C ARG A 61 1.16 -19.63 3.20
N LYS A 62 1.08 -20.84 2.67
CA LYS A 62 0.17 -21.90 3.14
C LYS A 62 0.18 -22.04 4.67
N GLY A 63 -1.00 -22.12 5.28
CA GLY A 63 -1.21 -22.20 6.73
C GLY A 63 -1.50 -20.85 7.42
N TRP A 64 -1.48 -19.74 6.68
CA TRP A 64 -1.83 -18.41 7.20
C TRP A 64 -3.21 -17.91 6.75
N GLU A 65 -3.95 -18.73 6.00
CA GLU A 65 -5.21 -18.35 5.35
C GLU A 65 -6.27 -17.90 6.36
N GLN A 66 -6.32 -18.53 7.54
CA GLN A 66 -7.29 -18.23 8.61
C GLN A 66 -7.18 -16.82 9.22
N TYR A 67 -6.12 -16.07 8.91
CA TYR A 67 -5.90 -14.71 9.40
C TYR A 67 -6.10 -13.63 8.32
N LEU A 68 -6.48 -14.03 7.09
CA LEU A 68 -6.61 -13.13 5.95
C LEU A 68 -8.06 -12.68 5.68
N GLU A 69 -9.05 -13.32 6.32
CA GLU A 69 -10.48 -13.00 6.16
C GLU A 69 -10.99 -11.91 7.12
N VAL A 70 -10.17 -10.88 7.40
CA VAL A 70 -10.58 -9.74 8.26
C VAL A 70 -11.12 -8.59 7.41
#